data_AF-A0A1T4M8E5-F1
#
_entry.id   AF-A0A1T4M8E5-F1
#
_cell.length_a   1.000
_cell.length_b   1.000
_cell.length_c   1.000
_cell.angle_alpha   90.00
_cell.angle_beta   90.00
_cell.angle_gamma   90.00
#
_symmetry.space_group_name_H-M   'P 1'
#
loop_
_entity.id
_entity.type
_entity.pdbx_description
1 polymer ?
#
loop_
_entity_poly.entity_id
_entity_poly.type
_entity_poly.pdbx_seq_one_letter_code
_entity_poly.pdbx_strand_id
1 'polypeptide(L)'
;MGIVMKKIGILIFTIVLSGCSLRVRNYNEGQYLQKYNETLNNYDKTLGNYIEKKDIEKLEKQFEFLKVQLKSDQLPENFKKEYNIKINNYLNIMEDLKD
;
A
#
# COMPACT_ATOMS: atom_id res chain seq x y z
N MET A 1 45.58 -2.14 -19.55
CA MET A 1 44.96 -1.77 -18.26
C MET A 1 43.58 -1.08 -18.36
N GLY A 2 43.13 -0.56 -19.52
CA GLY A 2 41.88 0.22 -19.60
C GLY A 2 40.56 -0.58 -19.54
N ILE A 3 40.55 -1.88 -19.86
CA ILE A 3 39.31 -2.69 -19.88
C ILE A 3 38.87 -3.09 -18.46
N VAL A 4 39.81 -3.31 -17.55
CA VAL A 4 39.52 -3.76 -16.17
C VAL A 4 38.91 -2.62 -15.34
N MET A 5 39.42 -1.39 -15.47
CA MET A 5 38.85 -0.20 -14.80
C MET A 5 37.44 0.13 -15.29
N LYS A 6 37.16 -0.02 -16.60
CA LYS A 6 35.81 0.17 -17.15
C LYS A 6 34.79 -0.84 -16.59
N LYS A 7 35.19 -2.11 -16.42
CA LYS A 7 34.32 -3.15 -15.87
C LYS A 7 34.01 -2.95 -14.39
N ILE A 8 34.99 -2.49 -13.60
CA ILE A 8 34.81 -2.17 -12.17
C ILE A 8 33.87 -0.97 -12.00
N GLY A 9 34.03 0.09 -12.81
CA GLY A 9 33.15 1.26 -12.77
C GLY A 9 31.67 0.93 -13.05
N ILE A 10 31.40 0.05 -14.03
CA ILE A 10 30.03 -0.41 -14.35
C ILE A 10 29.44 -1.21 -13.18
N LEU A 11 30.24 -2.05 -12.52
CA LEU A 11 29.79 -2.91 -11.43
C LEU A 11 29.49 -2.11 -10.14
N ILE A 12 30.23 -1.04 -9.88
CA ILE A 12 29.95 -0.12 -8.77
C ILE A 12 28.67 0.71 -9.08
N PHE A 13 28.50 1.14 -10.33
CA PHE A 13 27.33 1.93 -10.74
C PHE A 13 26.01 1.15 -10.63
N THR A 14 26.00 -0.16 -10.94
CA THR A 14 24.79 -1.01 -10.82
C THR A 14 24.41 -1.31 -9.36
N ILE A 15 25.38 -1.46 -8.47
CA ILE A 15 25.12 -1.65 -7.02
C ILE A 15 24.54 -0.38 -6.40
N VAL A 16 25.05 0.80 -6.77
CA VAL A 16 24.54 2.08 -6.23
C VAL A 16 23.13 2.38 -6.74
N LEU A 17 22.84 2.09 -8.02
CA LEU A 17 21.51 2.29 -8.59
C LEU A 17 20.44 1.37 -8.00
N SER A 18 20.78 0.10 -7.75
CA SER A 18 19.84 -0.87 -7.17
C SER A 18 19.45 -0.53 -5.72
N GLY A 19 20.36 0.07 -4.94
CA GLY A 19 20.08 0.51 -3.57
C GLY A 19 19.04 1.63 -3.47
N CYS A 20 19.05 2.59 -4.41
CA CYS A 20 18.09 3.69 -4.43
C CYS A 20 16.67 3.20 -4.75
N SER A 21 16.52 2.33 -5.76
CA SER A 21 15.21 1.78 -6.15
C SER A 21 14.58 0.94 -5.04
N LEU A 22 15.39 0.14 -4.33
CA LEU A 22 14.90 -0.65 -3.19
C LEU A 22 14.43 0.25 -2.04
N ARG A 23 15.17 1.34 -1.75
CA ARG A 23 14.83 2.27 -0.67
C ARG A 23 13.54 3.04 -0.96
N VAL A 24 13.34 3.49 -2.19
CA VAL A 24 12.09 4.15 -2.63
C VAL A 24 10.92 3.18 -2.55
N ARG A 25 11.10 1.92 -2.97
CA ARG A 25 10.07 0.89 -2.89
C ARG A 25 9.64 0.61 -1.45
N ASN A 26 10.60 0.39 -0.55
CA ASN A 26 10.33 0.16 0.87
C ASN A 26 9.67 1.38 1.53
N TYR A 27 10.04 2.60 1.13
CA TYR A 27 9.41 3.82 1.62
C TYR A 27 7.93 3.90 1.20
N ASN A 28 7.63 3.63 -0.08
CA ASN A 28 6.25 3.62 -0.58
C ASN A 28 5.41 2.52 0.09
N GLU A 29 5.97 1.31 0.23
CA GLU A 29 5.33 0.21 0.97
C GLU A 29 5.02 0.64 2.42
N GLY A 30 5.98 1.24 3.12
CA GLY A 30 5.79 1.70 4.50
C GLY A 30 4.71 2.77 4.65
N GLN A 31 4.71 3.77 3.76
CA GLN A 31 3.69 4.83 3.75
C GLN A 31 2.29 4.27 3.48
N TYR A 32 2.19 3.30 2.57
CA TYR A 32 0.92 2.64 2.29
C TYR A 32 0.43 1.84 3.50
N LEU A 33 1.31 1.05 4.13
CA LEU A 33 0.97 0.25 5.31
C LEU A 33 0.53 1.11 6.49
N GLN A 34 1.16 2.27 6.68
CA GLN A 34 0.76 3.21 7.71
C GLN A 34 -0.70 3.65 7.52
N LYS A 35 -1.05 4.13 6.32
CA LYS A 35 -2.42 4.55 6.01
C LYS A 35 -3.41 3.39 6.12
N TYR A 36 -3.03 2.21 5.64
CA TYR A 36 -3.85 1.01 5.76
C TYR A 36 -4.16 0.68 7.22
N ASN A 37 -3.15 0.71 8.10
CA ASN A 37 -3.34 0.46 9.53
C ASN A 37 -4.17 1.55 10.21
N GLU A 38 -4.02 2.82 9.82
CA GLU A 38 -4.87 3.91 10.31
C GLU A 38 -6.35 3.69 9.93
N THR A 39 -6.62 3.28 8.69
CA THR A 39 -7.97 2.93 8.24
C THR A 39 -8.52 1.72 8.99
N LEU A 40 -7.72 0.68 9.26
CA LEU A 40 -8.14 -0.45 10.09
C LEU A 40 -8.48 -0.03 11.53
N ASN A 41 -7.66 0.82 12.13
CA ASN A 41 -7.96 1.35 13.47
C ASN A 41 -9.26 2.15 13.48
N ASN A 42 -9.56 2.90 12.41
CA ASN A 42 -10.85 3.58 12.28
C ASN A 42 -12.00 2.59 12.12
N TYR A 43 -11.82 1.55 11.32
CA TYR A 43 -12.79 0.48 11.15
C TYR A 43 -13.14 -0.19 12.50
N ASP A 44 -12.13 -0.62 13.26
CA ASP A 44 -12.32 -1.26 14.56
C ASP A 44 -13.03 -0.33 15.56
N LYS A 45 -12.68 0.97 15.56
CA LYS A 45 -13.35 1.97 16.40
C LYS A 45 -14.80 2.18 16.01
N THR A 46 -15.10 2.28 14.71
CA THR A 46 -16.47 2.45 14.25
C THR A 46 -17.30 1.23 14.63
N LEU A 47 -16.78 0.01 14.38
CA LEU A 47 -17.50 -1.21 14.73
C LEU A 47 -17.67 -1.46 16.23
N GLY A 48 -16.73 -0.96 17.04
CA GLY A 48 -16.81 -1.04 18.50
C GLY A 48 -17.80 -0.07 19.15
N ASN A 49 -18.40 0.85 18.38
CA ASN A 49 -19.36 1.84 18.85
C ASN A 49 -20.75 1.60 18.23
N TYR A 50 -21.74 2.43 18.61
CA TYR A 50 -22.99 2.50 17.86
C TYR A 50 -22.68 2.97 16.43
N ILE A 51 -23.09 2.18 15.43
CA ILE A 51 -22.76 2.41 14.02
C ILE A 51 -23.94 3.09 13.31
N GLU A 52 -23.71 4.30 12.81
CA GLU A 52 -24.63 4.92 11.87
C GLU A 52 -24.24 4.59 10.42
N LYS A 53 -25.23 4.52 9.52
CA LYS A 53 -24.99 4.28 8.08
C LYS A 53 -23.94 5.23 7.48
N LYS A 54 -23.97 6.50 7.92
CA LYS A 54 -23.00 7.53 7.50
C LYS A 54 -21.56 7.19 7.88
N ASP A 55 -21.33 6.53 9.01
CA ASP A 55 -20.00 6.12 9.44
C ASP A 55 -19.47 4.98 8.59
N ILE A 56 -20.36 4.06 8.17
CA ILE A 56 -20.00 3.00 7.23
C ILE A 56 -19.64 3.58 5.86
N GLU A 57 -20.44 4.51 5.33
CA GLU A 57 -20.12 5.21 4.07
C GLU A 57 -18.78 5.96 4.14
N LYS A 58 -18.45 6.54 5.31
CA LYS A 58 -17.16 7.22 5.51
C LYS A 58 -16.01 6.23 5.48
N LEU A 59 -16.16 5.07 6.12
CA LEU A 59 -15.15 4.03 6.10
C LEU A 59 -14.97 3.42 4.70
N GLU A 60 -16.07 3.18 3.98
CA GLU A 60 -16.04 2.68 2.61
C GLU A 60 -15.18 3.59 1.72
N LYS A 61 -15.42 4.90 1.79
CA LYS A 61 -14.60 5.89 1.07
C LYS A 61 -13.12 5.82 1.42
N GLN A 62 -12.77 5.51 2.68
CA GLN A 62 -11.36 5.33 3.09
C GLN A 62 -10.75 4.09 2.43
N PHE A 63 -11.48 2.97 2.38
CA PHE A 63 -11.03 1.75 1.72
C PHE A 63 -10.96 1.89 0.19
N GLU A 64 -11.91 2.60 -0.43
CA GLU A 64 -11.85 2.95 -1.85
C GLU A 64 -10.62 3.80 -2.16
N PHE A 65 -10.31 4.78 -1.30
CA PHE A 65 -9.12 5.60 -1.45
C PHE A 65 -7.83 4.75 -1.37
N LEU A 66 -7.74 3.81 -0.42
CA LEU A 66 -6.63 2.87 -0.35
C LEU A 66 -6.54 2.00 -1.61
N LYS A 67 -7.68 1.55 -2.16
CA LYS A 67 -7.73 0.78 -3.41
C LYS A 67 -7.19 1.57 -4.61
N VAL A 68 -7.48 2.87 -4.66
CA VAL A 68 -6.93 3.77 -5.69
C VAL A 68 -5.43 3.96 -5.48
N GLN A 69 -4.97 4.22 -4.25
CA GLN A 69 -3.54 4.36 -3.95
C GLN A 69 -2.73 3.11 -4.29
N LEU A 70 -3.28 1.93 -3.98
CA LEU A 70 -2.65 0.66 -4.28
C LEU A 70 -2.38 0.49 -5.79
N LYS A 71 -3.26 1.02 -6.64
CA LYS A 71 -3.09 1.01 -8.09
C LYS A 71 -2.06 2.04 -8.55
N SER A 72 -2.12 3.27 -8.03
CA SER A 72 -1.25 4.38 -8.45
C SER A 72 0.20 4.25 -7.98
N ASP A 73 0.41 3.71 -6.79
CA ASP A 73 1.72 3.71 -6.15
C ASP A 73 2.65 2.68 -6.79
N GLN A 74 3.95 3.00 -6.85
CA GLN A 74 4.98 2.06 -7.33
C GLN A 74 5.28 1.01 -6.24
N LEU A 75 4.32 0.11 -6.06
CA LEU A 75 4.39 -1.01 -5.12
C LEU A 75 4.64 -2.33 -5.87
N PRO A 76 5.26 -3.33 -5.23
CA PRO A 76 5.41 -4.66 -5.80
C PRO A 76 4.07 -5.27 -6.21
N GLU A 77 4.03 -6.02 -7.32
CA GLU A 77 2.79 -6.63 -7.81
C GLU A 77 2.19 -7.65 -6.84
N ASN A 78 3.02 -8.42 -6.14
CA ASN A 78 2.58 -9.33 -5.09
C ASN A 78 1.93 -8.57 -3.92
N PHE A 79 2.51 -7.44 -3.53
CA PHE A 79 1.95 -6.56 -2.52
C PHE A 79 0.60 -5.99 -2.98
N LYS A 80 0.52 -5.49 -4.23
CA LYS A 80 -0.74 -5.01 -4.82
C LYS A 80 -1.83 -6.07 -4.82
N LYS A 81 -1.51 -7.32 -5.19
CA LYS A 81 -2.47 -8.42 -5.18
C LYS A 81 -2.98 -8.73 -3.79
N GLU A 82 -2.09 -8.86 -2.82
CA GLU A 82 -2.44 -9.18 -1.43
C GLU A 82 -3.37 -8.12 -0.83
N TYR A 83 -2.99 -6.85 -0.92
CA TYR A 83 -3.77 -5.77 -0.30
C TYR A 83 -5.05 -5.46 -1.08
N ASN A 84 -5.12 -5.74 -2.38
CA ASN A 84 -6.36 -5.61 -3.14
C ASN A 84 -7.40 -6.63 -2.66
N ILE A 85 -6.99 -7.87 -2.38
CA ILE A 85 -7.89 -8.89 -1.81
C ILE A 85 -8.39 -8.44 -0.44
N LYS A 86 -7.48 -8.02 0.46
CA LYS A 86 -7.83 -7.55 1.80
C LYS A 86 -8.82 -6.38 1.75
N ILE A 87 -8.54 -5.36 0.94
CA ILE A 87 -9.42 -4.18 0.81
C ILE A 87 -10.79 -4.56 0.26
N ASN A 88 -10.85 -5.43 -0.75
CA ASN A 88 -12.14 -5.86 -1.29
C ASN A 88 -12.99 -6.59 -0.24
N ASN A 89 -12.36 -7.40 0.62
CA ASN A 89 -13.09 -8.04 1.72
C ASN A 89 -13.72 -7.02 2.67
N TYR A 90 -13.00 -5.95 3.03
CA TYR A 90 -13.57 -4.88 3.88
C TYR A 90 -14.67 -4.09 3.18
N LEU A 91 -14.52 -3.79 1.88
CA LEU A 91 -15.56 -3.12 1.10
C LEU A 91 -16.85 -3.94 1.04
N ASN A 92 -16.74 -5.27 0.83
CA ASN A 92 -17.90 -6.16 0.83
C ASN A 92 -18.60 -6.18 2.20
N ILE A 93 -17.83 -6.26 3.30
CA ILE A 93 -18.40 -6.18 4.66
C ILE A 93 -19.16 -4.86 4.85
N MET A 94 -18.65 -3.75 4.31
CA MET A 94 -19.32 -2.45 4.42
C MET A 94 -20.60 -2.37 3.59
N GLU A 95 -20.62 -3.02 2.42
CA GLU A 95 -21.83 -3.18 1.61
C GLU A 95 -22.89 -3.95 2.41
N ASP A 96 -22.52 -5.10 2.98
CA ASP A 96 -23.42 -5.93 3.80
C ASP A 96 -23.97 -5.19 5.03
N LEU A 97 -23.18 -4.29 5.64
CA LEU A 97 -23.62 -3.52 6.82
C LEU A 97 -24.48 -2.30 6.48
N LYS A 98 -24.55 -1.90 5.20
CA LYS A 98 -25.36 -0.74 4.75
C LYS A 98 -26.79 -1.13 4.34
N ASP A 99 -26.99 -2.40 4.02
CA ASP A 99 -28.28 -3.04 3.69
C ASP A 99 -29.08 -3.39 4.95
#